data_AF-A0A959ITM9-F1
#
_entry.id   AF-A0A959ITM9-F1
#
_cell.length_a   1.000
_cell.length_b   1.000
_cell.length_c   1.000
_cell.angle_alpha   90.00
_cell.angle_beta   90.00
_cell.angle_gamma   90.00
#
_symmetry.space_group_name_H-M   'P 1'
#
loop_
_entity.id
_entity.type
_entity.pdbx_description
1 polymer ?
#
loop_
_entity_poly.entity_id
_entity_poly.type
_entity_poly.pdbx_seq_one_letter_code
_entity_poly.pdbx_strand_id
1 'polypeptide(L)'
;LDSIANLIRKDSISFSLAVKRFGYEDVQSFNNDGRMVNPQTGDTFFKIGDLDPDVYFAIDTMQVDGVSSAFLFPGPTGEKLYRIVQLQSRTEPHVANLREDYSKIQEAAIEEKRSQFIQEWVEEKVYSTFIEIDERFLTCPLIKEKWIIGQ
;
A
#
# COMPACT_ATOMS: atom_id res chain seq x y z
N LEU A 1 12.03 14.38 -22.55
CA LEU A 1 10.80 13.80 -21.98
C LEU A 1 9.53 14.44 -22.52
N ASP A 2 9.47 15.76 -22.69
CA ASP A 2 8.26 16.42 -23.23
C ASP A 2 7.84 15.93 -24.63
N SER A 3 8.81 15.58 -25.48
CA SER A 3 8.55 14.92 -26.76
C SER A 3 7.89 13.55 -26.59
N ILE A 4 8.32 12.76 -25.62
CA ILE A 4 7.78 11.42 -25.32
C ILE A 4 6.37 11.54 -24.74
N ALA A 5 6.16 12.44 -23.77
CA ALA A 5 4.83 12.70 -23.21
C ALA A 5 3.84 13.15 -24.29
N ASN A 6 4.27 13.98 -25.23
CA ASN A 6 3.44 14.42 -26.35
C ASN A 6 3.15 13.30 -27.36
N LEU A 7 4.09 12.37 -27.60
CA LEU A 7 3.82 11.19 -28.44
C LEU A 7 2.77 10.27 -27.81
N ILE A 8 2.80 10.10 -26.48
CA ILE A 8 1.81 9.31 -25.76
C ILE A 8 0.44 10.01 -25.78
N ARG A 9 0.38 11.32 -25.49
CA ARG A 9 -0.87 12.11 -25.53
C ARG A 9 -1.53 12.18 -26.91
N LYS A 10 -0.76 11.99 -27.98
CA LYS A 10 -1.25 11.93 -29.36
C LYS A 10 -1.55 10.51 -29.82
N ASP A 11 -1.56 9.54 -28.91
CA ASP A 11 -1.72 8.10 -29.18
C ASP A 11 -0.77 7.54 -30.25
N SER A 12 0.38 8.19 -30.44
CA SER A 12 1.38 7.76 -31.43
C SER A 12 2.20 6.55 -30.95
N ILE A 13 2.33 6.40 -29.62
CA ILE A 13 2.92 5.24 -28.95
C ILE A 13 2.17 4.98 -27.64
N SER A 14 2.05 3.71 -27.22
CA SER A 14 1.49 3.39 -25.90
C SER A 14 2.48 3.72 -24.78
N PHE A 15 1.97 3.92 -23.56
CA PHE A 15 2.82 4.16 -22.39
C PHE A 15 3.78 3.00 -22.13
N SER A 16 3.30 1.75 -22.19
CA SER A 16 4.14 0.55 -22.06
C SER A 16 5.27 0.52 -23.11
N LEU A 17 4.97 0.85 -24.37
CA LEU A 17 6.00 0.93 -25.41
C LEU A 17 7.01 2.04 -25.13
N ALA A 18 6.56 3.19 -24.63
CA ALA A 18 7.44 4.29 -24.23
C ALA A 18 8.37 3.89 -23.07
N VAL A 19 7.85 3.14 -22.08
CA VAL A 19 8.65 2.58 -20.98
C VAL A 19 9.73 1.67 -21.53
N LYS A 20 9.40 0.72 -22.41
CA LYS A 20 10.40 -0.20 -22.97
C LYS A 20 11.44 0.47 -23.85
N ARG A 21 11.11 1.59 -24.51
CA ARG A 21 12.02 2.30 -25.43
C ARG A 21 12.87 3.37 -24.76
N PHE A 22 12.35 4.01 -23.72
CA PHE A 22 12.95 5.23 -23.14
C PHE A 22 13.01 5.21 -21.62
N GLY A 23 12.45 4.19 -20.97
CA GLY A 23 12.44 4.06 -19.51
C GLY A 23 13.83 3.77 -18.97
N TYR A 24 14.03 4.11 -17.69
CA TYR A 24 15.24 3.79 -16.96
C TYR A 24 15.14 2.35 -16.44
N GLU A 25 16.08 1.47 -16.81
CA GLU A 25 15.92 0.01 -16.60
C GLU A 25 16.03 -0.41 -15.13
N ASP A 26 16.76 0.35 -14.31
CA ASP A 26 17.02 0.02 -12.91
C ASP A 26 15.85 0.39 -11.96
N VAL A 27 14.79 1.05 -12.45
CA VAL A 27 13.61 1.30 -11.62
C VAL A 27 12.65 0.11 -11.65
N GLN A 28 12.05 -0.15 -10.48
CA GLN A 28 11.12 -1.25 -10.23
C GLN A 28 9.98 -1.36 -11.25
N SER A 29 9.51 -0.23 -11.80
CA SER A 29 8.39 -0.19 -12.74
C SER A 29 8.75 -0.58 -14.17
N PHE A 30 10.03 -0.60 -14.57
CA PHE A 30 10.44 -0.83 -15.97
C PHE A 30 10.00 -2.20 -16.50
N ASN A 31 10.20 -3.24 -15.69
CA ASN A 31 9.81 -4.60 -16.06
C ASN A 31 8.30 -4.84 -15.95
N ASN A 32 7.56 -3.95 -15.29
CA ASN A 32 6.11 -4.02 -15.10
C ASN A 32 5.35 -2.99 -15.96
N ASP A 33 5.88 -2.69 -17.16
CA ASP A 33 5.29 -1.76 -18.13
C ASP A 33 4.97 -0.36 -17.56
N GLY A 34 5.77 0.08 -16.59
CA GLY A 34 5.60 1.38 -15.93
C GLY A 34 4.66 1.37 -14.73
N ARG A 35 4.06 0.22 -14.37
CA ARG A 35 3.24 0.11 -13.16
C ARG A 35 4.12 0.14 -11.91
N MET A 36 3.86 1.12 -11.05
CA MET A 36 4.46 1.23 -9.72
C MET A 36 3.86 0.18 -8.80
N VAL A 37 4.69 -0.40 -7.93
CA VAL A 37 4.23 -1.30 -6.85
C VAL A 37 4.25 -0.55 -5.54
N ASN A 38 3.16 -0.63 -4.80
CA ASN A 38 3.04 -0.05 -3.47
C ASN A 38 3.89 -0.89 -2.50
N PRO A 39 4.92 -0.32 -1.85
CA PRO A 39 5.81 -1.08 -0.98
C PRO A 39 5.12 -1.57 0.31
N GLN A 40 3.97 -1.00 0.68
CA GLN A 40 3.22 -1.43 1.87
C GLN A 40 2.34 -2.65 1.60
N THR A 41 1.69 -2.71 0.44
CA THR A 41 0.69 -3.75 0.09
C THR A 41 1.22 -4.77 -0.91
N GLY A 42 2.24 -4.43 -1.69
CA GLY A 42 2.78 -5.25 -2.77
C GLY A 42 1.92 -5.27 -4.05
N ASP A 43 0.79 -4.57 -4.07
CA ASP A 43 -0.06 -4.41 -5.26
C ASP A 43 0.28 -3.13 -6.05
N THR A 44 -0.50 -2.80 -7.07
CA THR A 44 -0.31 -1.59 -7.89
C THR A 44 -1.26 -0.45 -7.52
N PHE A 45 -1.95 -0.55 -6.38
CA PHE A 45 -2.88 0.47 -5.89
C PHE A 45 -2.26 1.26 -4.75
N PHE A 46 -2.45 2.57 -4.76
CA PHE A 46 -1.92 3.47 -3.76
C PHE A 46 -3.07 4.20 -3.10
N LYS A 47 -3.09 4.23 -1.76
CA LYS A 47 -3.89 5.22 -1.04
C LYS A 47 -3.22 6.58 -1.21
N ILE A 48 -3.97 7.66 -1.08
CA ILE A 48 -3.43 9.03 -1.18
C ILE A 48 -2.24 9.23 -0.23
N GLY A 49 -2.32 8.69 1.00
CA GLY A 49 -1.24 8.77 1.98
C GLY A 49 0.01 7.94 1.65
N ASP A 50 -0.07 7.00 0.71
CA ASP A 50 1.06 6.16 0.28
C ASP A 50 1.79 6.77 -0.93
N LEU A 51 1.22 7.80 -1.55
CA LEU A 51 1.81 8.45 -2.72
C LEU A 51 2.93 9.40 -2.31
N ASP A 52 3.99 9.39 -3.11
CA ASP A 52 4.99 10.46 -3.10
C ASP A 52 4.30 11.81 -3.41
N PRO A 53 4.59 12.90 -2.66
CA PRO A 53 3.92 14.19 -2.84
C PRO A 53 3.98 14.73 -4.27
N ASP A 54 5.12 14.56 -4.96
CA ASP A 54 5.27 15.05 -6.34
C ASP A 54 4.37 14.25 -7.30
N VAL A 55 4.17 12.95 -7.06
CA VAL A 55 3.22 12.13 -7.82
C VAL A 55 1.79 12.59 -7.54
N TYR A 56 1.44 12.83 -6.28
CA TYR A 56 0.10 13.31 -5.90
C TYR A 56 -0.25 14.59 -6.66
N PHE A 57 0.61 15.61 -6.58
CA PHE A 57 0.37 16.88 -7.28
C PHE A 57 0.38 16.74 -8.80
N ALA A 58 1.18 15.82 -9.35
CA ALA A 58 1.17 15.56 -10.78
C ALA A 58 -0.17 15.03 -11.28
N ILE A 59 -0.87 14.18 -10.48
CA ILE A 59 -2.10 13.48 -10.91
C ILE A 59 -3.40 14.08 -10.37
N ASP A 60 -3.37 14.96 -9.37
CA ASP A 60 -4.55 15.49 -8.66
C ASP A 60 -5.63 16.04 -9.62
N THR A 61 -5.21 16.82 -10.62
CA THR A 61 -6.11 17.41 -11.62
C THR A 61 -6.21 16.60 -12.92
N MET A 62 -5.58 15.42 -12.99
CA MET A 62 -5.55 14.60 -14.20
C MET A 62 -6.81 13.74 -14.34
N GLN A 63 -7.22 13.52 -15.58
CA GLN A 63 -8.21 12.49 -15.91
C GLN A 63 -7.53 11.13 -16.00
N VAL A 64 -8.32 10.08 -15.82
CA VAL A 64 -7.90 8.69 -16.08
C VAL A 64 -7.35 8.58 -17.52
N ASP A 65 -6.33 7.78 -17.68
CA ASP A 65 -5.46 7.60 -18.85
C ASP A 65 -4.58 8.81 -19.23
N GLY A 66 -4.75 9.94 -18.57
CA GLY A 66 -3.91 11.13 -18.76
C GLY A 66 -2.44 10.90 -18.39
N VAL A 67 -1.55 11.71 -18.97
CA VAL A 67 -0.10 11.69 -18.73
C VAL A 67 0.41 13.05 -18.24
N SER A 68 1.14 13.05 -17.13
CA SER A 68 1.68 14.25 -16.49
C SER A 68 2.75 14.94 -17.34
N SER A 69 3.07 16.19 -16.99
CA SER A 69 4.34 16.81 -17.41
C SER A 69 5.53 16.09 -16.75
N ALA A 70 6.74 16.30 -17.29
CA ALA A 70 7.94 15.74 -16.70
C ALA A 70 8.30 16.47 -15.40
N PHE A 71 8.68 15.72 -14.36
CA PHE A 71 9.13 16.27 -13.09
C PHE A 71 10.30 15.45 -12.53
N LEU A 72 11.06 16.06 -11.64
CA LEU A 72 12.25 15.45 -11.03
C LEU A 72 11.84 14.32 -10.08
N PHE A 73 12.65 13.28 -10.02
CA PHE A 73 12.57 12.25 -9.00
C PHE A 73 13.96 11.71 -8.66
N PRO A 74 14.19 11.27 -7.41
CA PRO A 74 15.44 10.61 -7.03
C PRO A 74 15.48 9.19 -7.59
N GLY A 75 16.51 8.89 -8.36
CA GLY A 75 16.78 7.54 -8.86
C GLY A 75 17.29 6.60 -7.76
N PRO A 76 17.40 5.29 -8.05
CA PRO A 76 17.78 4.27 -7.07
C PRO A 76 19.15 4.52 -6.40
N THR A 77 20.07 5.23 -7.05
CA THR A 77 21.40 5.55 -6.51
C THR A 77 21.54 6.99 -6.02
N GLY A 78 20.42 7.73 -5.95
CA GLY A 78 20.37 9.12 -5.50
C GLY A 78 20.63 10.16 -6.60
N GLU A 79 20.83 9.71 -7.84
CA GLU A 79 20.91 10.58 -9.01
C GLU A 79 19.57 11.25 -9.30
N LYS A 80 19.60 12.45 -9.87
CA LYS A 80 18.37 13.17 -10.25
C LYS A 80 17.91 12.71 -11.63
N LEU A 81 16.77 12.05 -11.67
CA LEU A 81 16.12 11.61 -12.90
C LEU A 81 14.85 12.43 -13.15
N TYR A 82 14.32 12.32 -14.35
CA TYR A 82 13.01 12.89 -14.71
C TYR A 82 12.05 11.76 -15.02
N ARG A 83 10.81 11.88 -14.54
CA ARG A 83 9.72 10.95 -14.84
C ARG A 83 8.50 11.66 -15.37
N ILE A 84 7.67 10.89 -16.06
CA ILE A 84 6.26 11.19 -16.35
C ILE A 84 5.43 10.08 -15.74
N VAL A 85 4.22 10.40 -15.28
CA VAL A 85 3.30 9.42 -14.70
C VAL A 85 2.01 9.37 -15.52
N GLN A 86 1.40 8.19 -15.61
CA GLN A 86 0.09 7.98 -16.21
C GLN A 86 -0.90 7.54 -15.13
N LEU A 87 -2.06 8.18 -15.10
CA LEU A 87 -3.13 7.83 -14.16
C LEU A 87 -4.01 6.71 -14.76
N GLN A 88 -3.75 5.44 -14.44
CA GLN A 88 -4.51 4.33 -15.04
C GLN A 88 -5.93 4.16 -14.48
N SER A 89 -6.13 4.49 -13.20
CA SER A 89 -7.45 4.44 -12.58
C SER A 89 -7.45 5.31 -11.32
N ARG A 90 -8.64 5.74 -10.92
CA ARG A 90 -8.87 6.45 -9.65
C ARG A 90 -10.23 6.05 -9.11
N THR A 91 -10.28 5.80 -7.81
CA THR A 91 -11.54 5.65 -7.08
C THR A 91 -11.80 6.92 -6.29
N GLU A 92 -12.95 7.54 -6.50
CA GLU A 92 -13.35 8.73 -5.75
C GLU A 92 -13.65 8.38 -4.27
N PRO A 93 -13.52 9.34 -3.33
CA PRO A 93 -13.92 9.12 -1.95
C PRO A 93 -15.38 8.66 -1.87
N HIS A 94 -15.61 7.51 -1.25
CA HIS A 94 -16.93 6.90 -1.11
C HIS A 94 -17.03 6.12 0.20
N VAL A 95 -18.26 5.79 0.60
CA VAL A 95 -18.50 4.85 1.70
C VAL A 95 -18.15 3.44 1.21
N ALA A 96 -17.31 2.74 1.98
CA ALA A 96 -16.84 1.40 1.61
C ALA A 96 -18.01 0.47 1.28
N ASN A 97 -17.90 -0.25 0.17
CA ASN A 97 -18.93 -1.18 -0.26
C ASN A 97 -18.32 -2.46 -0.86
N LEU A 98 -19.08 -3.55 -0.81
CA LEU A 98 -18.61 -4.87 -1.25
C LEU A 98 -18.37 -4.97 -2.77
N ARG A 99 -18.86 -4.02 -3.58
CA ARG A 99 -18.64 -4.04 -5.02
C ARG A 99 -17.27 -3.49 -5.38
N GLU A 100 -16.82 -2.44 -4.70
CA GLU A 100 -15.56 -1.74 -5.01
C GLU A 100 -14.42 -2.12 -4.06
N ASP A 101 -14.72 -2.49 -2.80
CA ASP A 101 -13.72 -2.73 -1.76
C ASP A 101 -13.74 -4.17 -1.20
N TYR A 102 -14.26 -5.14 -1.96
CA TYR A 102 -14.39 -6.52 -1.50
C TYR A 102 -13.10 -7.05 -0.85
N SER A 103 -11.95 -6.89 -1.51
CA SER A 103 -10.65 -7.37 -1.02
C SER A 103 -10.24 -6.73 0.30
N LYS A 104 -10.41 -5.41 0.44
CA LYS A 104 -10.09 -4.68 1.68
C LYS A 104 -11.01 -5.07 2.83
N ILE A 105 -12.31 -5.21 2.55
CA ILE A 105 -13.30 -5.64 3.54
C ILE A 105 -13.03 -7.09 3.97
N GLN A 106 -12.68 -7.95 3.01
CA GLN A 106 -12.29 -9.34 3.28
C GLN A 106 -11.04 -9.39 4.17
N GLU A 107 -10.00 -8.62 3.86
CA GLU A 107 -8.78 -8.56 4.66
C GLU A 107 -9.07 -8.10 6.09
N ALA A 108 -9.83 -7.01 6.26
CA ALA A 108 -10.22 -6.51 7.57
C ALA A 108 -11.03 -7.54 8.38
N ALA A 109 -11.99 -8.22 7.74
CA ALA A 109 -12.79 -9.26 8.38
C ALA A 109 -11.96 -10.49 8.77
N ILE A 110 -10.97 -10.87 7.95
CA ILE A 110 -10.03 -11.96 8.27
C ILE A 110 -9.18 -11.59 9.48
N GLU A 111 -8.64 -10.37 9.53
CA GLU A 111 -7.85 -9.89 10.67
C GLU A 111 -8.68 -9.82 11.96
N GLU A 112 -9.92 -9.35 11.87
CA GLU A 112 -10.84 -9.36 13.01
C GLU A 112 -11.07 -10.79 13.53
N LYS A 113 -11.33 -11.75 12.62
CA LYS A 113 -11.53 -13.16 12.99
C LYS A 113 -10.28 -13.81 13.57
N ARG A 114 -9.10 -13.49 13.05
CA ARG A 114 -7.81 -13.92 13.61
C ARG A 114 -7.65 -13.39 15.03
N SER A 115 -7.91 -12.11 15.26
CA SER A 115 -7.81 -11.50 16.59
C SER A 115 -8.79 -12.13 17.57
N GLN A 116 -10.04 -12.38 17.16
CA GLN A 116 -11.05 -13.07 17.98
C GLN A 116 -10.58 -14.47 18.37
N PHE A 117 -10.14 -15.26 17.37
CA PHE A 117 -9.66 -16.62 17.60
C PHE A 117 -8.45 -16.66 18.55
N ILE A 118 -7.48 -15.76 18.37
CA ILE A 118 -6.31 -15.68 19.25
C ILE A 118 -6.73 -15.30 20.67
N GLN A 119 -7.68 -14.38 20.83
CA GLN A 119 -8.18 -14.00 22.15
C GLN A 119 -8.84 -15.20 22.86
N GLU A 120 -9.77 -15.88 22.19
CA GLU A 120 -10.45 -17.07 22.72
C GLU A 120 -9.45 -18.18 23.08
N TRP A 121 -8.47 -18.42 22.20
CA TRP A 121 -7.42 -19.40 22.43
C TRP A 121 -6.54 -19.05 23.65
N VAL A 122 -6.18 -17.77 23.83
CA VAL A 122 -5.43 -17.31 25.02
C VAL A 122 -6.27 -17.54 26.27
N GLU A 123 -7.55 -17.15 26.26
CA GLU A 123 -8.44 -17.34 27.40
C GLU A 123 -8.57 -18.82 27.79
N GLU A 124 -8.72 -19.73 26.82
CA GLU A 124 -8.75 -21.19 27.09
C GLU A 124 -7.43 -21.71 27.65
N LYS A 125 -6.30 -21.28 27.10
CA LYS A 125 -4.97 -21.80 27.46
C LYS A 125 -4.48 -21.30 28.81
N VAL A 126 -4.88 -20.10 29.23
CA VAL A 126 -4.54 -19.57 30.57
C VAL A 126 -5.07 -20.50 31.68
N TYR A 127 -6.28 -21.06 31.56
CA TYR A 127 -6.83 -21.96 32.58
C TYR A 127 -6.23 -23.36 32.60
N SER A 128 -5.72 -23.84 31.46
CA SER A 128 -5.23 -25.21 31.31
C SER A 128 -3.70 -25.32 31.40
N THR A 129 -3.00 -24.20 31.55
CA THR A 129 -1.54 -24.13 31.58
C THR A 129 -1.08 -23.68 32.96
N PHE A 130 -0.06 -24.33 33.53
CA PHE A 130 0.58 -23.85 34.75
C PHE A 130 1.35 -22.56 34.46
N ILE A 131 0.98 -21.47 35.14
CA ILE A 131 1.57 -20.14 34.98
C ILE A 131 2.06 -19.68 36.36
N GLU A 132 3.36 -19.37 36.45
CA GLU A 132 3.97 -18.77 37.64
C GLU A 132 4.39 -17.34 37.31
N ILE A 133 3.99 -16.39 38.17
CA ILE A 133 4.25 -14.96 37.98
C ILE A 133 5.07 -14.45 39.15
N ASP A 134 6.20 -13.82 38.87
CA ASP A 134 7.05 -13.20 39.89
C ASP A 134 6.28 -12.10 40.64
N GLU A 135 6.44 -12.07 41.96
CA GLU A 135 5.68 -11.20 42.87
C GLU A 135 5.73 -9.72 42.50
N ARG A 136 6.81 -9.26 41.88
CA ARG A 136 6.99 -7.86 41.45
C ARG A 136 5.94 -7.42 40.43
N PHE A 137 5.36 -8.36 39.69
CA PHE A 137 4.38 -8.09 38.63
C PHE A 137 2.92 -8.26 39.07
N LEU A 138 2.67 -8.73 40.30
CA LEU A 138 1.31 -8.90 40.85
C LEU A 138 0.57 -7.57 41.08
N THR A 139 1.30 -6.45 41.09
CA THR A 139 0.71 -5.10 41.17
C THR A 139 0.21 -4.59 39.82
N CYS A 140 0.54 -5.26 38.71
CA CYS A 140 0.10 -4.87 37.37
C CYS A 140 -1.36 -5.29 37.14
N PRO A 141 -2.31 -4.34 36.93
CA PRO A 141 -3.72 -4.66 36.76
C PRO A 141 -4.00 -5.61 35.60
N LEU A 142 -3.32 -5.40 34.46
CA LEU A 142 -3.45 -6.23 33.26
C LEU A 142 -3.08 -7.70 33.50
N ILE A 143 -2.07 -7.95 34.33
CA ILE A 143 -1.64 -9.31 34.65
C ILE A 143 -2.64 -9.95 35.59
N LYS A 144 -3.06 -9.22 36.62
CA LYS A 144 -4.02 -9.69 37.63
C LYS A 144 -5.38 -10.05 37.02
N GLU A 145 -5.85 -9.26 36.07
CA GLU A 145 -7.17 -9.46 35.45
C GLU A 145 -7.16 -10.53 34.36
N LYS A 146 -6.05 -10.78 33.66
CA LYS A 146 -6.02 -11.71 32.51
C LYS A 146 -5.29 -13.02 32.74
N TRP A 147 -4.32 -13.07 33.66
CA TRP A 147 -3.36 -14.19 33.75
C TRP A 147 -3.33 -14.88 35.12
N ILE A 148 -4.03 -14.35 36.12
CA ILE A 148 -4.12 -14.93 37.49
C ILE A 148 -5.54 -15.48 37.77
N ILE A 149 -6.33 -15.75 36.73
CA ILE A 149 -7.69 -16.27 36.94
C ILE A 149 -7.61 -17.80 37.13
N GLY A 150 -7.84 -18.28 38.35
CA GLY A 150 -8.04 -19.71 38.65
C GLY A 150 -6.95 -20.42 39.46
N GLN A 151 -6.19 -19.72 40.31
CA GLN A 151 -5.55 -20.35 41.48
C GLN A 151 -6.52 -20.46 42.65
#